data_AF-A0A318N2C5-F1
#
_entry.id   AF-A0A318N2C5-F1
#
_cell.length_a   1.000
_cell.length_b   1.000
_cell.length_c   1.000
_cell.angle_alpha   90.00
_cell.angle_beta   90.00
_cell.angle_gamma   90.00
#
_symmetry.space_group_name_H-M   'P 1'
#
loop_
_entity.id
_entity.type
_entity.pdbx_description
1 polymer ?
#
loop_
_entity_poly.entity_id
_entity_poly.type
_entity_poly.pdbx_seq_one_letter_code
_entity_poly.pdbx_strand_id
1 'polypeptide(L)'
;MDDILKPVSQDEFNSCIESLGPWGNDDEKLPPIVLAVSGGADSLCLALLASRWRRNVFSLIVDHGIRSNSAIEAALTQERLKDLGIESKVLTLDNLKPGAALEERARIERYKILIQTCCKMGSIDLLLGHHAGDQAETVLMRIRAGSGEDGIAAMAAITDLPQIRLIRPLLSIAPQRLRITLKQEGIIWVEDPSNQDLKFQRNQVRKELSSAWASSGSVSILLHRSREESKKRMKKDQDQAVFVTENILIRSEGFAYFSTKGMDERTLGALIRTISGSVYAPLQKSINRLVQSMRKVTLGGVQIMPAGRLGNGWLMIRETTVIEKAKMARPNTIWDYRFRVIMPEYDISDKVTIAALGKSYKQFSCREGLPVCILKTLPAFWHNDKLLAVPHLGIYSDESVKEWDIVFQPRQSLTQSHLFSTTKLA
;
A
#
# COMPACT_ATOMS: atom_id res chain seq x y z
N MET A 1 -30.44 -17.72 7.48
CA MET A 1 -30.47 -17.11 8.82
C MET A 1 -29.76 -18.00 9.86
N ASP A 2 -29.77 -19.33 9.67
CA ASP A 2 -29.17 -20.31 10.62
C ASP A 2 -27.65 -20.30 10.80
N ASP A 3 -26.89 -19.58 9.96
CA ASP A 3 -25.43 -19.63 10.01
C ASP A 3 -24.79 -18.63 11.00
N ILE A 4 -25.48 -17.53 11.33
CA ILE A 4 -24.91 -16.43 12.15
C ILE A 4 -24.70 -16.85 13.62
N LEU A 5 -25.35 -17.93 14.06
CA LEU A 5 -25.28 -18.46 15.43
C LEU A 5 -24.37 -19.69 15.57
N LYS A 6 -23.65 -20.08 14.51
CA LYS A 6 -22.72 -21.22 14.55
C LYS A 6 -21.28 -20.72 14.70
N PRO A 7 -20.42 -21.44 15.43
CA PRO A 7 -18.99 -21.16 15.42
C PRO A 7 -18.42 -21.28 13.99
N VAL A 8 -17.25 -20.69 13.77
CA VAL A 8 -16.50 -20.87 12.53
C VAL A 8 -15.78 -22.20 12.62
N SER A 9 -16.00 -23.09 11.66
CA SER A 9 -15.27 -24.36 11.62
C SER A 9 -13.86 -24.14 11.06
N GLN A 10 -12.94 -25.05 11.39
CA GLN A 10 -11.59 -24.99 10.83
C GLN A 10 -11.61 -25.17 9.30
N ASP A 11 -12.45 -26.07 8.77
CA ASP A 11 -12.57 -26.31 7.33
C ASP A 11 -13.07 -25.08 6.56
N GLU A 12 -14.00 -24.32 7.14
CA GLU A 12 -14.49 -23.08 6.55
C GLU A 12 -13.38 -22.02 6.52
N PHE A 13 -12.61 -21.89 7.61
CA PHE A 13 -11.47 -20.99 7.64
C PHE A 13 -10.39 -21.41 6.64
N ASN A 14 -10.03 -22.69 6.58
CA ASN A 14 -9.06 -23.26 5.65
C ASN A 14 -9.48 -22.96 4.20
N SER A 15 -10.75 -23.20 3.85
CA SER A 15 -11.29 -22.87 2.53
C SER A 15 -11.17 -21.37 2.21
N CYS A 16 -11.49 -20.50 3.18
CA CYS A 16 -11.36 -19.05 3.00
C CYS A 16 -9.92 -18.64 2.77
N ILE A 17 -8.98 -19.09 3.61
CA ILE A 17 -7.59 -18.66 3.54
C ILE A 17 -6.85 -19.28 2.35
N GLU A 18 -7.08 -20.55 2.00
CA GLU A 18 -6.47 -21.20 0.84
C GLU A 18 -6.80 -20.47 -0.47
N SER A 19 -8.02 -19.95 -0.60
CA SER A 19 -8.43 -19.13 -1.75
C SER A 19 -7.68 -17.80 -1.89
N LEU A 20 -7.00 -17.34 -0.84
CA LEU A 20 -6.24 -16.09 -0.79
C LEU A 20 -4.72 -16.29 -0.97
N GLY A 21 -4.31 -17.51 -1.35
CA GLY A 21 -2.92 -17.82 -1.67
C GLY A 21 -2.39 -17.12 -2.93
N PRO A 22 -1.23 -17.55 -3.44
CA PRO A 22 -0.48 -18.75 -3.04
C PRO A 22 0.16 -18.62 -1.67
N TRP A 23 0.41 -19.77 -1.04
CA TRP A 23 1.07 -19.90 0.26
C TRP A 23 2.38 -20.67 0.09
N GLY A 24 3.45 -20.22 0.77
CA GLY A 24 4.71 -20.97 0.80
C GLY A 24 4.57 -22.29 1.58
N ASN A 25 5.68 -23.04 1.70
CA ASN A 25 5.75 -24.25 2.54
C ASN A 25 5.65 -23.92 4.03
N ASP A 26 4.96 -24.75 4.81
CA ASP A 26 4.87 -24.60 6.27
C ASP A 26 6.11 -25.22 6.94
N ASP A 27 7.22 -24.49 6.85
CA ASP A 27 8.52 -24.86 7.43
C ASP A 27 8.96 -23.75 8.39
N GLU A 28 9.32 -24.11 9.63
CA GLU A 28 9.82 -23.20 10.67
C GLU A 28 11.13 -22.49 10.27
N LYS A 29 11.86 -23.01 9.28
CA LYS A 29 13.08 -22.38 8.73
C LYS A 29 12.77 -21.25 7.74
N LEU A 30 11.52 -21.16 7.25
CA LEU A 30 11.08 -20.09 6.37
C LEU A 30 10.49 -18.93 7.19
N PRO A 31 10.41 -17.71 6.63
CA PRO A 31 9.73 -16.62 7.29
C PRO A 31 8.27 -16.96 7.65
N PRO A 32 7.80 -16.64 8.88
CA PRO A 32 6.44 -16.95 9.31
C PRO A 32 5.39 -16.13 8.56
N ILE A 33 4.15 -16.62 8.58
CA ILE A 33 2.99 -15.77 8.27
C ILE A 33 2.68 -14.91 9.49
N VAL A 34 2.57 -13.59 9.29
CA VAL A 34 2.42 -12.64 10.38
C VAL A 34 0.95 -12.27 10.62
N LEU A 35 0.54 -12.22 11.88
CA LEU A 35 -0.81 -11.88 12.33
C LEU A 35 -0.78 -10.54 13.07
N ALA A 36 -1.64 -9.57 12.71
CA ALA A 36 -1.82 -8.38 13.55
C ALA A 36 -2.90 -8.60 14.61
N VAL A 37 -2.50 -8.71 15.88
CA VAL A 37 -3.39 -9.05 16.99
C VAL A 37 -3.54 -7.87 17.94
N SER A 38 -4.76 -7.39 18.17
CA SER A 38 -5.03 -6.26 19.07
C SER A 38 -5.59 -6.67 20.43
N GLY A 39 -5.76 -7.97 20.69
CA GLY A 39 -6.37 -8.48 21.92
C GLY A 39 -7.90 -8.48 21.94
N GLY A 40 -8.53 -7.92 20.89
CA GLY A 40 -9.97 -7.99 20.68
C GLY A 40 -10.41 -9.32 20.08
N ALA A 41 -11.70 -9.63 20.22
CA ALA A 41 -12.30 -10.91 19.83
C ALA A 41 -11.95 -11.30 18.38
N ASP A 42 -12.08 -10.37 17.44
CA ASP A 42 -11.93 -10.70 16.01
C ASP A 42 -10.47 -11.09 15.67
N SER A 43 -9.51 -10.37 16.25
CA SER A 43 -8.07 -10.64 16.04
C SER A 43 -7.56 -11.87 16.77
N LEU A 44 -8.10 -12.19 17.96
CA LEU A 44 -7.78 -13.42 18.68
C LEU A 44 -8.40 -14.65 18.00
N CYS A 45 -9.62 -14.53 17.47
CA CYS A 45 -10.24 -15.60 16.70
C CYS A 45 -9.46 -15.88 15.41
N LEU A 46 -8.98 -14.84 14.72
CA LEU A 46 -8.06 -15.00 13.60
C LEU A 46 -6.79 -15.77 14.02
N ALA A 47 -6.19 -15.40 15.15
CA ALA A 47 -4.96 -16.05 15.62
C ALA A 47 -5.17 -17.53 15.94
N LEU A 48 -6.26 -17.86 16.64
CA LEU A 48 -6.67 -19.24 16.92
C LEU A 48 -6.85 -20.06 15.63
N LEU A 49 -7.61 -19.54 14.66
CA LEU A 49 -7.89 -20.28 13.43
C LEU A 49 -6.63 -20.42 12.56
N ALA A 50 -5.77 -19.40 12.55
CA ALA A 50 -4.51 -19.42 11.82
C ALA A 50 -3.48 -20.39 12.43
N SER A 51 -3.39 -20.51 13.76
CA SER A 51 -2.47 -21.47 14.40
C SER A 51 -2.88 -22.92 14.19
N ARG A 52 -4.16 -23.18 13.97
CA ARG A 52 -4.68 -24.51 13.58
C ARG A 52 -4.49 -24.81 12.10
N TRP A 53 -4.43 -23.78 11.26
CA TRP A 53 -4.17 -23.91 9.83
C TRP A 53 -2.69 -24.16 9.54
N ARG A 54 -1.80 -23.51 10.29
CA ARG A 54 -0.37 -23.47 9.99
C ARG A 54 0.48 -23.39 11.27
N ARG A 55 1.60 -24.11 11.29
CA ARG A 55 2.54 -24.12 12.42
C ARG A 55 3.36 -22.84 12.48
N ASN A 56 3.94 -22.43 11.36
CA ASN A 56 4.83 -21.27 11.31
C ASN A 56 4.06 -19.96 11.17
N VAL A 57 3.43 -19.53 12.27
CA VAL A 57 2.72 -18.25 12.41
C VAL A 57 3.33 -17.41 13.52
N PHE A 58 3.33 -16.09 13.35
CA PHE A 58 3.87 -15.16 14.33
C PHE A 58 2.95 -13.96 14.54
N SER A 59 2.67 -13.59 15.78
CA SER A 59 1.76 -12.47 16.07
C SER A 59 2.51 -11.18 16.43
N LEU A 60 2.09 -10.07 15.83
CA LEU A 60 2.50 -8.73 16.20
C LEU A 60 1.36 -8.03 16.93
N ILE A 61 1.68 -7.53 18.13
CA ILE A 61 0.78 -6.75 18.98
C ILE A 61 1.31 -5.32 18.97
N VAL A 62 0.44 -4.34 18.71
CA VAL A 62 0.87 -2.93 18.71
C VAL A 62 0.29 -2.22 19.93
N ASP A 63 1.16 -1.80 20.83
CA ASP A 63 0.82 -0.89 21.91
C ASP A 63 0.83 0.54 21.38
N HIS A 64 -0.34 1.19 21.41
CA HIS A 64 -0.51 2.54 20.90
C HIS A 64 -0.05 3.62 21.89
N GLY A 65 0.13 3.28 23.17
CA GLY A 65 0.52 4.24 24.22
C GLY A 65 -0.51 5.36 24.49
N ILE A 66 -1.71 5.28 23.91
CA ILE A 66 -2.74 6.34 23.99
C ILE A 66 -3.43 6.35 25.35
N ARG A 67 -3.50 5.20 26.05
CA ARG A 67 -4.14 5.05 27.35
C ARG A 67 -3.16 4.46 28.35
N SER A 68 -3.35 4.76 29.63
CA SER A 68 -2.54 4.20 30.73
C SER A 68 -2.53 2.67 30.76
N ASN A 69 -3.59 2.02 30.27
CA ASN A 69 -3.74 0.57 30.34
C ASN A 69 -3.32 -0.17 29.05
N SER A 70 -2.89 0.53 27.98
CA SER A 70 -2.61 -0.12 26.70
C SER A 70 -1.45 -1.11 26.78
N ALA A 71 -0.43 -0.82 27.59
CA ALA A 71 0.68 -1.73 27.85
C ALA A 71 0.23 -3.02 28.57
N ILE A 72 -0.70 -2.90 29.54
CA ILE A 72 -1.25 -4.04 30.27
C ILE A 72 -2.11 -4.91 29.32
N GLU A 73 -2.93 -4.28 28.49
CA GLU A 73 -3.74 -4.98 27.48
C GLU A 73 -2.86 -5.72 26.44
N ALA A 74 -1.74 -5.11 26.03
CA ALA A 74 -0.78 -5.72 25.12
C ALA A 74 -0.08 -6.93 25.76
N ALA A 75 0.34 -6.82 27.03
CA ALA A 75 0.95 -7.93 27.77
C ALA A 75 -0.03 -9.10 27.96
N LEU A 76 -1.28 -8.81 28.35
CA LEU A 76 -2.32 -9.83 28.48
C LEU A 76 -2.63 -10.51 27.14
N THR A 77 -2.59 -9.76 26.05
CA THR A 77 -2.75 -10.33 24.69
C THR A 77 -1.59 -11.26 24.33
N GLN A 78 -0.36 -10.90 24.69
CA GLN A 78 0.82 -11.73 24.50
C GLN A 78 0.74 -13.04 25.29
N GLU A 79 0.29 -12.99 26.55
CA GLU A 79 0.05 -14.19 27.36
C GLU A 79 -0.97 -15.14 26.72
N ARG A 80 -2.11 -14.60 26.28
CA ARG A 80 -3.15 -15.39 25.59
C ARG A 80 -2.64 -16.04 24.31
N LEU A 81 -1.81 -15.33 23.53
CA LEU A 81 -1.21 -15.89 22.31
C LEU A 81 -0.22 -17.01 22.65
N LYS A 82 0.54 -16.87 23.73
CA LYS A 82 1.41 -17.92 24.24
C LYS A 82 0.62 -19.17 24.64
N ASP A 83 -0.52 -19.01 25.30
CA ASP A 83 -1.41 -20.12 25.65
C ASP A 83 -1.98 -20.85 24.42
N LEU A 84 -2.10 -20.13 23.29
CA LEU A 84 -2.46 -20.68 21.98
C LEU A 84 -1.27 -21.30 21.23
N GLY A 85 -0.07 -21.32 21.82
CA GLY A 85 1.16 -21.83 21.20
C GLY A 85 1.72 -20.91 20.11
N ILE A 86 1.36 -19.62 20.11
CA ILE A 86 1.74 -18.65 19.07
C ILE A 86 2.83 -17.73 19.61
N GLU A 87 3.99 -17.74 18.95
CA GLU A 87 5.03 -16.75 19.23
C GLU A 87 4.56 -15.34 18.88
N SER A 88 4.94 -14.37 19.71
CA SER A 88 4.48 -13.00 19.51
C SER A 88 5.44 -11.93 20.01
N LYS A 89 5.33 -10.75 19.39
CA LYS A 89 6.12 -9.56 19.74
C LYS A 89 5.22 -8.35 19.93
N VAL A 90 5.43 -7.64 21.04
CA VAL A 90 4.83 -6.33 21.30
C VAL A 90 5.68 -5.24 20.64
N LEU A 91 5.03 -4.34 19.91
CA LEU A 91 5.60 -3.20 19.23
C LEU A 91 5.00 -1.93 19.83
N THR A 92 5.84 -1.04 20.34
CA THR A 92 5.39 0.22 20.93
C THR A 92 5.46 1.34 19.91
N LEU A 93 4.39 2.13 19.82
CA LEU A 93 4.39 3.36 19.02
C LEU A 93 4.98 4.51 19.84
N ASP A 94 6.20 4.92 19.51
CA ASP A 94 6.82 6.09 20.12
C ASP A 94 6.29 7.39 19.49
N ASN A 95 6.14 8.44 20.30
CA ASN A 95 5.97 9.83 19.84
C ASN A 95 4.70 10.17 19.04
N LEU A 96 3.55 9.56 19.35
CA LEU A 96 2.27 10.04 18.82
C LEU A 96 1.94 11.43 19.42
N LYS A 97 2.20 12.49 18.66
CA LYS A 97 1.89 13.87 19.09
C LYS A 97 0.36 14.03 19.31
N PRO A 98 -0.07 14.52 20.49
CA PRO A 98 -1.47 14.85 20.74
C PRO A 98 -2.02 15.88 19.74
N GLY A 99 -3.31 15.82 19.47
CA GLY A 99 -4.01 16.81 18.62
C GLY A 99 -5.04 16.20 17.68
N ALA A 100 -5.71 17.05 16.88
CA ALA A 100 -6.71 16.62 15.90
C ALA A 100 -6.17 15.51 14.96
N ALA A 101 -7.01 14.55 14.58
CA ALA A 101 -6.64 13.38 13.76
C ALA A 101 -5.59 12.44 14.39
N LEU A 102 -5.52 12.38 15.73
CA LEU A 102 -4.65 11.43 16.44
C LEU A 102 -4.91 9.98 16.03
N GLU A 103 -6.17 9.58 15.86
CA GLU A 103 -6.54 8.21 15.47
C GLU A 103 -6.03 7.83 14.08
N GLU A 104 -6.13 8.75 13.11
CA GLU A 104 -5.62 8.52 11.77
C GLU A 104 -4.09 8.41 11.77
N ARG A 105 -3.39 9.27 12.54
CA ARG A 105 -1.94 9.14 12.72
C ARG A 105 -1.55 7.83 13.39
N ALA A 106 -2.26 7.44 14.45
CA ALA A 106 -2.03 6.18 15.16
C ALA A 106 -2.24 4.98 14.22
N ARG A 107 -3.27 5.03 13.36
CA ARG A 107 -3.52 4.03 12.33
C ARG A 107 -2.36 3.96 11.33
N ILE A 108 -1.90 5.10 10.81
CA ILE A 108 -0.79 5.15 9.84
C ILE A 108 0.50 4.57 10.46
N GLU A 109 0.88 5.02 11.65
CA GLU A 109 2.08 4.53 12.32
C GLU A 109 1.96 3.04 12.72
N ARG A 110 0.76 2.57 13.11
CA ARG A 110 0.48 1.15 13.33
C ARG A 110 0.78 0.32 12.09
N TYR A 111 0.26 0.69 10.93
CA TYR A 111 0.55 -0.07 9.70
C TYR A 111 2.03 -0.01 9.34
N LYS A 112 2.66 1.14 9.50
CA LYS A 112 4.09 1.32 9.21
C LYS A 112 4.98 0.44 10.08
N ILE A 113 4.77 0.39 11.40
CA ILE A 113 5.59 -0.44 12.30
C ILE A 113 5.35 -1.94 12.05
N LEU A 114 4.11 -2.34 11.73
CA LEU A 114 3.78 -3.72 11.34
C LEU A 114 4.53 -4.11 10.07
N ILE A 115 4.41 -3.33 8.99
CA ILE A 115 5.06 -3.58 7.70
C ILE A 115 6.58 -3.66 7.88
N GLN A 116 7.18 -2.70 8.59
CA GLN A 116 8.62 -2.69 8.85
C GLN A 116 9.09 -3.93 9.61
N THR A 117 8.29 -4.42 10.56
CA THR A 117 8.62 -5.62 11.32
C THR A 117 8.50 -6.88 10.47
N CYS A 118 7.44 -7.00 9.65
CA CYS A 118 7.32 -8.08 8.66
C CYS A 118 8.54 -8.13 7.73
N CYS A 119 8.95 -7.00 7.16
CA CYS A 119 10.12 -6.92 6.29
C CYS A 119 11.40 -7.39 6.98
N LYS A 120 11.61 -7.02 8.26
CA LYS A 120 12.79 -7.44 9.03
C LYS A 120 12.80 -8.96 9.30
N MET A 121 11.62 -9.57 9.37
CA MET A 121 11.47 -11.03 9.55
C MET A 121 11.54 -11.80 8.22
N GLY A 122 11.58 -11.10 7.07
CA GLY A 122 11.46 -11.71 5.75
C GLY A 122 10.02 -12.14 5.39
N SER A 123 9.04 -11.78 6.21
CA SER A 123 7.63 -12.15 6.01
C SER A 123 6.96 -11.20 5.04
N ILE A 124 6.32 -11.76 4.02
CA ILE A 124 5.60 -11.00 2.98
C ILE A 124 4.08 -10.98 3.20
N ASP A 125 3.55 -11.74 4.16
CA ASP A 125 2.11 -11.87 4.40
C ASP A 125 1.74 -11.37 5.80
N LEU A 126 0.81 -10.40 5.86
CA LEU A 126 0.26 -9.85 7.09
C LEU A 126 -1.26 -10.03 7.12
N LEU A 127 -1.74 -10.89 8.02
CA LEU A 127 -3.17 -11.16 8.20
C LEU A 127 -3.80 -10.17 9.20
N LEU A 128 -5.03 -9.76 8.89
CA LEU A 128 -5.81 -8.79 9.65
C LEU A 128 -7.20 -9.35 9.98
N GLY A 129 -7.65 -9.19 11.22
CA GLY A 129 -8.94 -9.69 11.72
C GLY A 129 -10.18 -8.91 11.28
N HIS A 130 -10.20 -8.39 10.05
CA HIS A 130 -11.37 -7.68 9.52
C HIS A 130 -12.46 -8.66 9.09
N HIS A 131 -13.71 -8.33 9.39
CA HIS A 131 -14.85 -9.24 9.19
C HIS A 131 -16.02 -8.63 8.40
N ALA A 132 -17.11 -9.37 8.22
CA ALA A 132 -18.28 -8.92 7.47
C ALA A 132 -18.94 -7.67 8.07
N GLY A 133 -18.96 -7.53 9.40
CA GLY A 133 -19.38 -6.28 10.06
C GLY A 133 -18.59 -5.05 9.59
N ASP A 134 -17.25 -5.12 9.52
CA ASP A 134 -16.42 -4.01 9.03
C ASP A 134 -16.69 -3.68 7.56
N GLN A 135 -16.99 -4.70 6.75
CA GLN A 135 -17.40 -4.51 5.35
C GLN A 135 -18.68 -3.69 5.29
N ALA A 136 -19.71 -4.10 6.02
CA ALA A 136 -20.99 -3.39 6.06
C ALA A 136 -20.83 -1.94 6.55
N GLU A 137 -20.00 -1.72 7.59
CA GLU A 137 -19.67 -0.38 8.08
C GLU A 137 -19.03 0.47 6.97
N THR A 138 -18.02 -0.08 6.28
CA THR A 138 -17.29 0.60 5.22
C THR A 138 -18.20 0.95 4.04
N VAL A 139 -19.06 0.01 3.62
CA VAL A 139 -20.04 0.23 2.55
C VAL A 139 -20.98 1.37 2.92
N LEU A 140 -21.59 1.32 4.10
CA LEU A 140 -22.58 2.31 4.52
C LEU A 140 -21.96 3.71 4.64
N MET A 141 -20.75 3.81 5.20
CA MET A 141 -20.00 5.07 5.25
C MET A 141 -19.74 5.63 3.84
N ARG A 142 -19.35 4.80 2.87
CA ARG A 142 -19.07 5.23 1.50
C ARG A 142 -20.32 5.60 0.72
N ILE A 143 -21.43 4.90 0.93
CA ILE A 143 -22.74 5.27 0.39
C ILE A 143 -23.15 6.66 0.89
N ARG A 144 -23.02 6.92 2.20
CA ARG A 144 -23.32 8.23 2.80
C ARG A 144 -22.43 9.34 2.25
N ALA A 145 -21.20 9.03 1.89
CA ALA A 145 -20.27 9.97 1.28
C ALA A 145 -20.51 10.19 -0.23
N GLY A 146 -21.55 9.59 -0.83
CA GLY A 146 -21.86 9.73 -2.25
C GLY A 146 -20.86 9.02 -3.18
N SER A 147 -20.20 7.96 -2.70
CA SER A 147 -19.22 7.22 -3.52
C SER A 147 -19.91 6.42 -4.62
N GLY A 148 -19.35 6.43 -5.83
CA GLY A 148 -19.81 5.61 -6.96
C GLY A 148 -19.59 4.10 -6.77
N GLU A 149 -19.81 3.32 -7.82
CA GLU A 149 -19.80 1.84 -7.82
C GLU A 149 -18.50 1.24 -7.24
N ASP A 150 -17.33 1.79 -7.59
CA ASP A 150 -16.02 1.39 -7.04
C ASP A 150 -15.92 1.59 -5.52
N GLY A 151 -16.68 2.55 -4.96
CA GLY A 151 -16.75 2.81 -3.52
C GLY A 151 -17.49 1.70 -2.76
N ILE A 152 -18.49 1.07 -3.39
CA ILE A 152 -19.33 0.03 -2.76
C ILE A 152 -18.55 -1.27 -2.54
N ALA A 153 -17.46 -1.49 -3.27
CA ALA A 153 -16.60 -2.66 -3.12
C ALA A 153 -15.75 -2.69 -1.81
N ALA A 154 -15.99 -1.78 -0.87
CA ALA A 154 -15.43 -1.72 0.49
C ALA A 154 -13.94 -2.14 0.61
N MET A 155 -13.58 -3.09 1.48
CA MET A 155 -12.19 -3.56 1.62
C MET A 155 -11.94 -4.80 0.76
N ALA A 156 -10.79 -4.85 0.09
CA ALA A 156 -10.36 -6.05 -0.64
C ALA A 156 -9.86 -7.15 0.32
N ALA A 157 -10.02 -8.42 -0.07
CA ALA A 157 -9.50 -9.56 0.69
C ALA A 157 -7.98 -9.61 0.71
N ILE A 158 -7.35 -9.24 -0.42
CA ILE A 158 -5.91 -9.03 -0.54
C ILE A 158 -5.68 -7.57 -0.91
N THR A 159 -4.72 -6.94 -0.27
CA THR A 159 -4.18 -5.65 -0.71
C THR A 159 -2.67 -5.79 -0.79
N ASP A 160 -2.15 -5.85 -2.01
CA ASP A 160 -0.72 -5.80 -2.21
C ASP A 160 -0.21 -4.41 -1.77
N LEU A 161 0.93 -4.40 -1.10
CA LEU A 161 1.77 -3.24 -0.82
C LEU A 161 3.13 -3.49 -1.47
N PRO A 162 4.00 -2.48 -1.66
CA PRO A 162 5.29 -2.70 -2.33
C PRO A 162 6.17 -3.74 -1.66
N GLN A 163 5.99 -3.96 -0.35
CA GLN A 163 6.82 -4.88 0.44
C GLN A 163 6.11 -6.14 0.91
N ILE A 164 4.78 -6.09 1.10
CA ILE A 164 4.00 -7.18 1.72
C ILE A 164 2.58 -7.23 1.14
N ARG A 165 1.85 -8.31 1.39
CA ARG A 165 0.42 -8.45 1.15
C ARG A 165 -0.35 -8.31 2.46
N LEU A 166 -1.39 -7.48 2.48
CA LEU A 166 -2.36 -7.45 3.57
C LEU A 166 -3.51 -8.41 3.24
N ILE A 167 -3.76 -9.38 4.11
CA ILE A 167 -4.73 -10.46 3.87
C ILE A 167 -5.83 -10.43 4.94
N ARG A 168 -7.09 -10.53 4.52
CA ARG A 168 -8.27 -10.42 5.40
C ARG A 168 -9.16 -11.66 5.22
N PRO A 169 -8.80 -12.81 5.81
CA PRO A 169 -9.51 -14.06 5.57
C PRO A 169 -10.94 -14.07 6.13
N LEU A 170 -11.24 -13.23 7.13
CA LEU A 170 -12.53 -13.24 7.83
C LEU A 170 -13.59 -12.32 7.21
N LEU A 171 -13.32 -11.65 6.07
CA LEU A 171 -14.22 -10.63 5.50
C LEU A 171 -15.63 -11.12 5.19
N SER A 172 -15.80 -12.43 4.94
CA SER A 172 -17.09 -13.06 4.67
C SER A 172 -17.82 -13.51 5.93
N ILE A 173 -17.13 -13.54 7.09
CA ILE A 173 -17.59 -14.14 8.33
C ILE A 173 -18.27 -13.10 9.23
N ALA A 174 -19.39 -13.48 9.84
CA ALA A 174 -20.11 -12.64 10.78
C ALA A 174 -19.36 -12.49 12.12
N PRO A 175 -19.31 -11.28 12.72
CA PRO A 175 -18.59 -11.03 13.97
C PRO A 175 -19.15 -11.81 15.17
N GLN A 176 -20.43 -12.18 15.15
CA GLN A 176 -21.05 -13.02 16.18
C GLN A 176 -20.45 -14.43 16.18
N ARG A 177 -20.21 -15.01 15.00
CA ARG A 177 -19.61 -16.34 14.85
C ARG A 177 -18.19 -16.40 15.42
N LEU A 178 -17.40 -15.32 15.22
CA LEU A 178 -16.06 -15.19 15.81
C LEU A 178 -16.12 -15.21 17.35
N ARG A 179 -17.05 -14.46 17.96
CA ARG A 179 -17.26 -14.46 19.41
C ARG A 179 -17.73 -15.81 19.94
N ILE A 180 -18.64 -16.49 19.22
CA ILE A 180 -19.12 -17.83 19.60
C ILE A 180 -17.96 -18.83 19.57
N THR A 181 -17.11 -18.76 18.55
CA THR A 181 -15.90 -19.60 18.42
C THR A 181 -14.99 -19.42 19.64
N LEU A 182 -14.65 -18.19 20.00
CA LEU A 182 -13.82 -17.92 21.18
C LEU A 182 -14.46 -18.40 22.49
N LYS A 183 -15.77 -18.21 22.66
CA LYS A 183 -16.50 -18.69 23.85
C LYS A 183 -16.45 -20.21 23.98
N GLN A 184 -16.60 -20.94 22.87
CA GLN A 184 -16.52 -22.40 22.88
C GLN A 184 -15.13 -22.91 23.25
N GLU A 185 -14.09 -22.16 22.90
CA GLU A 185 -12.69 -22.46 23.18
C GLU A 185 -12.22 -21.91 24.55
N GLY A 186 -13.11 -21.27 25.31
CA GLY A 186 -12.79 -20.69 26.62
C GLY A 186 -11.83 -19.48 26.57
N ILE A 187 -11.67 -18.85 25.41
CA ILE A 187 -10.72 -17.74 25.23
C ILE A 187 -11.38 -16.41 25.60
N ILE A 188 -10.77 -15.72 26.56
CA ILE A 188 -11.19 -14.39 27.01
C ILE A 188 -10.51 -13.33 26.12
N TRP A 189 -11.25 -12.30 25.71
CA TRP A 189 -10.72 -11.16 24.94
C TRP A 189 -10.88 -9.85 25.71
N VAL A 190 -10.19 -8.79 25.26
CA VAL A 190 -10.40 -7.42 25.75
C VAL A 190 -11.51 -6.76 24.92
N GLU A 191 -12.50 -6.17 25.58
CA GLU A 191 -13.46 -5.28 24.92
C GLU A 191 -13.03 -3.83 25.14
N ASP A 192 -12.65 -3.15 24.06
CA ASP A 192 -12.26 -1.74 24.14
C ASP A 192 -13.49 -0.85 24.44
N PRO A 193 -13.52 -0.11 25.57
CA PRO A 193 -14.62 0.77 25.93
C PRO A 193 -14.91 1.86 24.89
N SER A 194 -13.91 2.31 24.12
CA SER A 194 -14.12 3.34 23.08
C SER A 194 -14.95 2.84 21.90
N ASN A 195 -15.14 1.52 21.75
CA ASN A 195 -16.04 0.96 20.74
C ASN A 195 -17.51 1.33 20.95
N GLN A 196 -17.87 1.89 22.11
CA GLN A 196 -19.22 2.35 22.42
C GLN A 196 -19.41 3.88 22.27
N ASP A 197 -18.34 4.64 22.01
CA ASP A 197 -18.44 6.10 21.91
C ASP A 197 -19.07 6.54 20.59
N LEU A 198 -20.31 7.04 20.64
CA LEU A 198 -21.06 7.49 19.46
C LEU A 198 -20.54 8.81 18.86
N LYS A 199 -19.52 9.45 19.42
CA LYS A 199 -18.83 10.57 18.76
C LYS A 199 -18.14 10.14 17.46
N PHE A 200 -17.80 8.86 17.34
CA PHE A 200 -17.17 8.33 16.14
C PHE A 200 -18.21 7.84 15.14
N GLN A 201 -18.11 8.34 13.89
CA GLN A 201 -19.01 7.97 12.80
C GLN A 201 -19.14 6.46 12.62
N ARG A 202 -18.04 5.72 12.79
CA ARG A 202 -18.01 4.26 12.67
C ARG A 202 -18.82 3.56 13.76
N ASN A 203 -18.81 4.06 14.98
CA ASN A 203 -19.61 3.52 16.09
C ASN A 203 -21.10 3.82 15.91
N GLN A 204 -21.45 5.00 15.36
CA GLN A 204 -22.85 5.31 14.99
C GLN A 204 -23.37 4.32 13.94
N VAL A 205 -22.59 4.09 12.88
CA VAL A 205 -22.91 3.13 11.81
C VAL A 205 -23.01 1.71 12.37
N ARG A 206 -22.11 1.31 13.27
CA ARG A 206 -22.15 0.00 13.94
C ARG A 206 -23.42 -0.19 14.75
N LYS A 207 -23.87 0.82 15.49
CA LYS A 207 -25.12 0.76 16.26
C LYS A 207 -26.34 0.57 15.36
N GLU A 208 -26.42 1.32 14.27
CA GLU A 208 -27.50 1.20 13.28
C GLU A 208 -27.49 -0.16 12.57
N LEU A 209 -26.31 -0.65 12.19
CA LEU A 209 -26.17 -1.99 11.63
C LEU A 209 -26.57 -3.04 12.66
N SER A 210 -26.21 -2.92 13.94
CA SER A 210 -26.59 -3.91 14.95
C SER A 210 -28.12 -4.11 15.05
N SER A 211 -28.90 -3.03 14.94
CA SER A 211 -30.37 -3.13 14.82
C SER A 211 -30.81 -3.77 13.51
N ALA A 212 -30.15 -3.48 12.39
CA ALA A 212 -30.47 -4.06 11.08
C ALA A 212 -30.14 -5.57 10.99
N TRP A 213 -29.04 -6.03 11.60
CA TRP A 213 -28.67 -7.45 11.70
C TRP A 213 -29.72 -8.26 12.48
N ALA A 214 -30.35 -7.63 13.47
CA ALA A 214 -31.40 -8.26 14.28
C ALA A 214 -32.77 -8.28 13.60
N SER A 215 -33.05 -7.35 12.68
CA SER A 215 -34.42 -7.12 12.19
C SER A 215 -34.63 -7.33 10.68
N SER A 216 -33.60 -7.46 9.82
CA SER A 216 -33.83 -7.59 8.36
C SER A 216 -32.62 -8.11 7.56
N GLY A 217 -32.88 -8.78 6.44
CA GLY A 217 -31.88 -9.21 5.43
C GLY A 217 -31.13 -8.07 4.70
N SER A 218 -31.21 -6.83 5.19
CA SER A 218 -30.61 -5.63 4.60
C SER A 218 -29.08 -5.68 4.61
N VAL A 219 -28.48 -6.26 5.65
CA VAL A 219 -27.01 -6.41 5.72
C VAL A 219 -26.52 -7.46 4.73
N SER A 220 -27.24 -8.58 4.58
CA SER A 220 -26.88 -9.59 3.58
C SER A 220 -26.91 -9.02 2.15
N ILE A 221 -27.84 -8.10 1.85
CA ILE A 221 -27.89 -7.40 0.57
C ILE A 221 -26.67 -6.49 0.39
N LEU A 222 -26.30 -5.71 1.42
CA LEU A 222 -25.10 -4.85 1.38
C LEU A 222 -23.82 -5.67 1.19
N LEU A 223 -23.69 -6.80 1.88
CA LEU A 223 -22.53 -7.69 1.77
C LEU A 223 -22.50 -8.40 0.41
N HIS A 224 -23.64 -8.86 -0.10
CA HIS A 224 -23.74 -9.45 -1.43
C HIS A 224 -23.31 -8.44 -2.50
N ARG A 225 -23.84 -7.22 -2.45
CA ARG A 225 -23.47 -6.14 -3.37
C ARG A 225 -21.98 -5.81 -3.26
N SER A 226 -21.44 -5.70 -2.04
CA SER A 226 -20.00 -5.47 -1.83
C SER A 226 -19.13 -6.58 -2.42
N ARG A 227 -19.53 -7.84 -2.29
CA ARG A 227 -18.81 -9.00 -2.86
C ARG A 227 -18.81 -8.96 -4.39
N GLU A 228 -19.95 -8.70 -5.00
CA GLU A 228 -20.07 -8.60 -6.46
C GLU A 228 -19.24 -7.43 -7.02
N GLU A 229 -19.31 -6.26 -6.38
CA GLU A 229 -18.48 -5.11 -6.77
C GLU A 229 -16.98 -5.36 -6.50
N SER A 230 -16.64 -6.11 -5.44
CA SER A 230 -15.25 -6.52 -5.19
C SER A 230 -14.70 -7.45 -6.26
N LYS A 231 -15.49 -8.43 -6.73
CA LYS A 231 -15.10 -9.31 -7.84
C LYS A 231 -14.89 -8.52 -9.14
N LYS A 232 -15.81 -7.61 -9.47
CA LYS A 232 -15.68 -6.71 -10.63
C LYS A 232 -14.41 -5.86 -10.53
N ARG A 233 -14.13 -5.28 -9.36
CA ARG A 233 -12.89 -4.52 -9.12
C ARG A 233 -11.65 -5.39 -9.31
N MET A 234 -11.62 -6.60 -8.74
CA MET A 234 -10.48 -7.51 -8.90
C MET A 234 -10.24 -7.87 -10.36
N LYS A 235 -11.30 -8.15 -11.12
CA LYS A 235 -11.21 -8.42 -12.56
C LYS A 235 -10.65 -7.21 -13.31
N LYS A 236 -11.18 -6.01 -13.03
CA LYS A 236 -10.69 -4.75 -13.61
C LYS A 236 -9.23 -4.47 -13.27
N ASP A 237 -8.81 -4.75 -12.04
CA ASP A 237 -7.42 -4.59 -11.60
C ASP A 237 -6.48 -5.58 -12.31
N GLN A 238 -6.92 -6.83 -12.50
CA GLN A 238 -6.19 -7.83 -13.26
C GLN A 238 -6.06 -7.44 -14.73
N ASP A 239 -7.16 -7.03 -15.37
CA ASP A 239 -7.17 -6.58 -16.76
C ASP A 239 -6.30 -5.32 -16.93
N GLN A 240 -6.31 -4.41 -15.95
CA GLN A 240 -5.41 -3.26 -15.91
C GLN A 240 -3.94 -3.68 -15.79
N ALA A 241 -3.60 -4.66 -14.95
CA ALA A 241 -2.23 -5.13 -14.79
C ALA A 241 -1.68 -5.76 -16.08
N VAL A 242 -2.50 -6.54 -16.79
CA VAL A 242 -2.17 -7.08 -18.12
C VAL A 242 -1.94 -5.93 -19.10
N PHE A 243 -2.88 -4.99 -19.18
CA PHE A 243 -2.78 -3.82 -20.05
C PHE A 243 -1.48 -3.03 -19.83
N VAL A 244 -1.16 -2.73 -18.56
CA VAL A 244 0.04 -2.00 -18.16
C VAL A 244 1.30 -2.71 -18.64
N THR A 245 1.37 -4.02 -18.45
CA THR A 245 2.55 -4.82 -18.81
C THR A 245 2.81 -4.83 -20.33
N GLU A 246 1.75 -4.84 -21.12
CA GLU A 246 1.83 -4.88 -22.59
C GLU A 246 2.01 -3.50 -23.23
N ASN A 247 1.45 -2.44 -22.63
CA ASN A 247 1.30 -1.14 -23.28
C ASN A 247 2.06 0.00 -22.61
N ILE A 248 2.64 -0.21 -21.42
CA ILE A 248 3.33 0.81 -20.66
C ILE A 248 4.69 0.29 -20.20
N LEU A 249 5.73 1.05 -20.55
CA LEU A 249 7.10 0.84 -20.09
C LEU A 249 7.50 2.00 -19.19
N ILE A 250 7.74 1.71 -17.90
CA ILE A 250 8.33 2.67 -16.97
C ILE A 250 9.84 2.44 -16.92
N ARG A 251 10.58 3.54 -16.98
CA ARG A 251 12.03 3.56 -17.08
C ARG A 251 12.61 4.06 -15.75
N SER A 252 13.74 3.48 -15.32
CA SER A 252 14.40 3.86 -14.05
C SER A 252 14.83 5.32 -14.07
N GLU A 253 15.06 5.89 -15.25
CA GLU A 253 15.31 7.30 -15.51
C GLU A 253 14.12 8.22 -15.14
N GLY A 254 12.98 7.64 -14.74
CA GLY A 254 11.82 8.36 -14.19
C GLY A 254 10.85 8.92 -15.23
N PHE A 255 10.78 8.26 -16.39
CA PHE A 255 9.81 8.53 -17.46
C PHE A 255 9.04 7.28 -17.85
N ALA A 256 7.97 7.45 -18.62
CA ALA A 256 7.22 6.34 -19.19
C ALA A 256 7.08 6.47 -20.71
N TYR A 257 7.14 5.34 -21.39
CA TYR A 257 6.68 5.17 -22.76
C TYR A 257 5.36 4.40 -22.75
N PHE A 258 4.38 4.80 -23.55
CA PHE A 258 3.09 4.13 -23.57
C PHE A 258 2.32 4.24 -24.89
N SER A 259 1.45 3.25 -25.13
CA SER A 259 0.43 3.27 -26.17
C SER A 259 -0.90 3.80 -25.64
N THR A 260 -1.67 4.47 -26.48
CA THR A 260 -3.02 4.97 -26.12
C THR A 260 -4.13 3.98 -26.40
N LYS A 261 -3.87 2.95 -27.22
CA LYS A 261 -4.89 1.96 -27.60
C LYS A 261 -5.35 1.21 -26.35
N GLY A 262 -6.64 1.28 -26.02
CA GLY A 262 -7.21 0.60 -24.85
C GLY A 262 -6.93 1.27 -23.50
N MET A 263 -6.29 2.45 -23.49
CA MET A 263 -6.00 3.18 -22.25
C MET A 263 -7.28 3.81 -21.68
N ASP A 264 -7.59 3.49 -20.42
CA ASP A 264 -8.68 4.11 -19.69
C ASP A 264 -8.21 5.29 -18.81
N GLU A 265 -9.17 6.03 -18.25
CA GLU A 265 -8.87 7.24 -17.48
C GLU A 265 -8.19 6.91 -16.14
N ARG A 266 -8.52 5.75 -15.56
CA ARG A 266 -7.90 5.26 -14.33
C ARG A 266 -6.41 5.00 -14.54
N THR A 267 -6.05 4.33 -15.62
CA THR A 267 -4.66 3.99 -15.98
C THR A 267 -3.86 5.23 -16.31
N LEU A 268 -4.41 6.15 -17.13
CA LEU A 268 -3.73 7.41 -17.43
C LEU A 268 -3.53 8.25 -16.16
N GLY A 269 -4.55 8.36 -15.32
CA GLY A 269 -4.46 9.08 -14.05
C GLY A 269 -3.44 8.47 -13.09
N ALA A 270 -3.34 7.14 -13.03
CA ALA A 270 -2.33 6.44 -12.24
C ALA A 270 -0.91 6.69 -12.79
N LEU A 271 -0.73 6.59 -14.11
CA LEU A 271 0.56 6.86 -14.75
C LEU A 271 1.05 8.29 -14.49
N ILE A 272 0.15 9.28 -14.57
CA ILE A 272 0.47 10.68 -14.23
C ILE A 272 0.91 10.79 -12.77
N ARG A 273 0.24 10.14 -11.81
CA ARG A 273 0.66 10.17 -10.40
C ARG A 273 2.03 9.51 -10.19
N THR A 274 2.26 8.36 -10.81
CA THR A 274 3.53 7.63 -10.73
C THR A 274 4.68 8.46 -11.29
N ILE A 275 4.51 9.08 -12.47
CA ILE A 275 5.55 9.91 -13.09
C ILE A 275 5.62 11.32 -12.48
N SER A 276 4.59 11.85 -11.82
CA SER A 276 4.70 13.16 -11.16
C SER A 276 5.18 13.09 -9.71
N GLY A 277 4.95 11.97 -9.02
CA GLY A 277 5.19 11.83 -7.58
C GLY A 277 4.05 12.37 -6.73
N SER A 278 2.98 12.83 -7.38
CA SER A 278 1.81 13.41 -6.73
C SER A 278 0.96 12.34 -6.05
N VAL A 279 0.40 12.69 -4.89
CA VAL A 279 -0.55 11.83 -4.17
C VAL A 279 -1.88 11.73 -4.92
N TYR A 280 -2.31 12.83 -5.55
CA TYR A 280 -3.60 12.93 -6.24
C TYR A 280 -3.42 13.02 -7.75
N ALA A 281 -4.36 12.42 -8.48
CA ALA A 281 -4.41 12.55 -9.93
C ALA A 281 -4.98 13.93 -10.32
N PRO A 282 -4.74 14.37 -11.57
CA PRO A 282 -5.44 15.51 -12.13
C PRO A 282 -6.96 15.34 -12.10
N LEU A 283 -7.68 16.45 -12.29
CA LEU A 283 -9.13 16.43 -12.40
C LEU A 283 -9.60 15.43 -13.46
N GLN A 284 -10.60 14.61 -13.12
CA GLN A 284 -11.14 13.55 -13.98
C GLN A 284 -11.52 14.08 -15.38
N LYS A 285 -12.17 15.25 -15.45
CA LYS A 285 -12.54 15.89 -16.72
C LYS A 285 -11.34 16.14 -17.65
N SER A 286 -10.18 16.48 -17.09
CA SER A 286 -8.96 16.71 -17.87
C SER A 286 -8.38 15.40 -18.40
N ILE A 287 -8.43 14.33 -17.59
CA ILE A 287 -7.98 13.00 -17.98
C ILE A 287 -8.87 12.43 -19.08
N ASN A 288 -10.20 12.48 -18.92
CA ASN A 288 -11.16 11.98 -19.91
C ASN A 288 -10.95 12.64 -21.29
N ARG A 289 -10.72 13.95 -21.33
CA ARG A 289 -10.42 14.67 -22.57
C ARG A 289 -9.12 14.20 -23.25
N LEU A 290 -8.12 13.77 -22.49
CA LEU A 290 -6.86 13.27 -23.05
C LEU A 290 -6.97 11.82 -23.52
N VAL A 291 -7.72 10.98 -22.82
CA VAL A 291 -8.01 9.62 -23.27
C VAL A 291 -8.77 9.64 -24.60
N GLN A 292 -9.76 10.54 -24.74
CA GLN A 292 -10.53 10.70 -25.98
C GLN A 292 -9.72 11.30 -27.13
N SER A 293 -8.76 12.18 -26.83
CA SER A 293 -7.97 12.89 -27.84
C SER A 293 -6.57 13.16 -27.30
N MET A 294 -5.69 12.18 -27.46
CA MET A 294 -4.31 12.27 -27.00
C MET A 294 -3.55 13.32 -27.81
N ARG A 295 -2.87 14.23 -27.10
CA ARG A 295 -2.12 15.34 -27.68
C ARG A 295 -0.97 15.73 -26.76
N LYS A 296 -0.02 16.48 -27.32
CA LYS A 296 1.05 17.08 -26.51
C LYS A 296 0.44 18.04 -25.49
N VAL A 297 0.75 17.84 -24.20
CA VAL A 297 0.15 18.60 -23.10
C VAL A 297 1.01 18.55 -21.85
N THR A 298 0.88 19.56 -20.99
CA THR A 298 1.33 19.50 -19.60
C THR A 298 0.12 19.30 -18.71
N LEU A 299 0.12 18.26 -17.87
CA LEU A 299 -0.98 17.98 -16.95
C LEU A 299 -0.45 17.31 -15.68
N GLY A 300 -0.85 17.79 -14.50
CA GLY A 300 -0.50 17.12 -13.24
C GLY A 300 0.99 17.04 -12.95
N GLY A 301 1.78 18.01 -13.43
CA GLY A 301 3.23 18.02 -13.25
C GLY A 301 4.00 17.05 -14.15
N VAL A 302 3.37 16.52 -15.20
CA VAL A 302 4.05 15.80 -16.27
C VAL A 302 3.84 16.48 -17.61
N GLN A 303 4.75 16.24 -18.55
CA GLN A 303 4.59 16.55 -19.95
C GLN A 303 4.37 15.26 -20.73
N ILE A 304 3.31 15.23 -21.52
CA ILE A 304 2.97 14.15 -22.45
C ILE A 304 3.29 14.64 -23.86
N MET A 305 4.00 13.84 -24.65
CA MET A 305 4.38 14.18 -26.02
C MET A 305 4.56 12.92 -26.87
N PRO A 306 4.52 13.00 -28.22
CA PRO A 306 4.87 11.87 -29.06
C PRO A 306 6.29 11.37 -28.77
N ALA A 307 6.49 10.05 -28.78
CA ALA A 307 7.78 9.43 -28.44
C ALA A 307 8.89 9.71 -29.47
N GLY A 308 8.53 10.11 -30.69
CA GLY A 308 9.47 10.53 -31.73
C GLY A 308 10.45 9.40 -32.07
N ARG A 309 11.75 9.65 -31.89
CA ARG A 309 12.82 8.67 -32.20
C ARG A 309 12.77 7.39 -31.36
N LEU A 310 11.98 7.36 -30.28
CA LEU A 310 11.81 6.17 -29.43
C LEU A 310 10.71 5.23 -29.95
N GLY A 311 10.05 5.57 -31.07
CA GLY A 311 9.08 4.70 -31.74
C GLY A 311 7.65 5.23 -31.73
N ASN A 312 6.71 4.34 -32.06
CA ASN A 312 5.29 4.65 -32.21
C ASN A 312 4.59 4.66 -30.86
N GLY A 313 4.38 5.83 -30.28
CA GLY A 313 3.67 5.96 -29.01
C GLY A 313 3.85 7.33 -28.38
N TRP A 314 3.66 7.38 -27.07
CA TRP A 314 3.72 8.59 -26.27
C TRP A 314 4.76 8.47 -25.17
N LEU A 315 5.38 9.59 -24.87
CA LEU A 315 6.34 9.76 -23.80
C LEU A 315 5.70 10.63 -22.71
N MET A 316 5.79 10.18 -21.46
CA MET A 316 5.45 10.94 -20.27
C MET A 316 6.70 11.21 -19.46
N ILE A 317 7.02 12.48 -19.28
CA ILE A 317 8.19 12.94 -18.51
C ILE A 317 7.76 13.91 -17.41
N ARG A 318 8.59 14.07 -16.39
CA ARG A 318 8.37 15.09 -15.36
C ARG A 318 8.47 16.50 -15.96
N GLU A 319 7.53 17.38 -15.61
CA GLU A 319 7.57 18.78 -16.03
C GLU A 319 8.74 19.52 -15.33
N THR A 320 9.65 20.08 -16.11
CA THR A 320 10.91 20.66 -15.60
C THR A 320 10.75 21.85 -14.63
N THR A 321 9.65 22.60 -14.71
CA THR A 321 9.39 23.80 -13.87
C THR A 321 8.94 23.44 -12.46
N VAL A 322 8.47 22.21 -12.24
CA VAL A 322 7.89 21.75 -10.96
C VAL A 322 8.74 20.69 -10.27
N ILE A 323 9.92 20.37 -10.81
CA ILE A 323 10.88 19.46 -10.18
C ILE A 323 11.34 20.06 -8.85
N GLU A 324 11.41 19.22 -7.81
CA GLU A 324 11.93 19.62 -6.50
C GLU A 324 13.33 20.25 -6.62
N LYS A 325 13.58 21.33 -5.87
CA LYS A 325 14.88 21.98 -5.81
C LYS A 325 15.95 21.05 -5.20
N ALA A 326 17.20 21.50 -5.24
CA ALA A 326 18.30 20.77 -4.62
C ALA A 326 18.01 20.45 -3.15
N LYS A 327 18.33 19.22 -2.74
CA LYS A 327 18.11 18.70 -1.40
C LYS A 327 19.38 18.03 -0.90
N MET A 328 19.66 18.12 0.40
CA MET A 328 20.80 17.41 0.99
C MET A 328 20.68 15.91 0.74
N ALA A 329 21.72 15.31 0.15
CA ALA A 329 21.76 13.88 -0.10
C ALA A 329 22.23 13.16 1.18
N ARG A 330 21.42 12.19 1.61
CA ARG A 330 21.72 11.25 2.70
C ARG A 330 21.18 9.87 2.31
N PRO A 331 21.67 8.78 2.92
CA PRO A 331 21.09 7.46 2.73
C PRO A 331 19.56 7.48 2.88
N ASN A 332 18.84 6.89 1.93
CA ASN A 332 17.37 6.85 1.86
C ASN A 332 16.65 8.21 1.69
N THR A 333 17.38 9.29 1.37
CA THR A 333 16.73 10.56 1.02
C THR A 333 15.83 10.37 -0.19
N ILE A 334 14.59 10.83 -0.08
CA ILE A 334 13.64 10.86 -1.20
C ILE A 334 13.68 12.26 -1.83
N TRP A 335 13.93 12.33 -3.13
CA TRP A 335 13.95 13.55 -3.95
C TRP A 335 12.90 13.51 -5.07
N ASP A 336 12.28 14.65 -5.34
CA ASP A 336 11.12 14.84 -6.24
C ASP A 336 10.01 13.81 -6.01
N TYR A 337 9.88 13.34 -4.76
CA TYR A 337 8.92 12.31 -4.30
C TYR A 337 8.97 10.98 -5.06
N ARG A 338 10.03 10.76 -5.85
CA ARG A 338 10.11 9.63 -6.79
C ARG A 338 11.48 9.00 -6.92
N PHE A 339 12.53 9.60 -6.36
CA PHE A 339 13.87 9.04 -6.42
C PHE A 339 14.40 8.83 -5.01
N ARG A 340 14.89 7.62 -4.73
CA ARG A 340 15.51 7.27 -3.46
C ARG A 340 17.03 7.20 -3.65
N VAL A 341 17.74 7.94 -2.81
CA VAL A 341 19.20 7.91 -2.72
C VAL A 341 19.66 6.62 -2.04
N ILE A 342 20.57 5.91 -2.69
CA ILE A 342 21.31 4.77 -2.15
C ILE A 342 22.77 5.22 -2.07
N MET A 343 23.29 5.34 -0.85
CA MET A 343 24.69 5.69 -0.60
C MET A 343 25.07 5.20 0.80
N PRO A 344 26.37 4.98 1.08
CA PRO A 344 26.83 4.64 2.42
C PRO A 344 26.58 5.79 3.40
N GLU A 345 26.59 5.49 4.71
CA GLU A 345 26.65 6.53 5.73
C GLU A 345 27.95 7.31 5.57
N TYR A 346 27.82 8.60 5.31
CA TYR A 346 28.94 9.49 4.97
C TYR A 346 29.04 10.60 6.03
N ASP A 347 30.27 11.06 6.29
CA ASP A 347 30.50 12.15 7.23
C ASP A 347 29.87 13.45 6.69
N ILE A 348 29.06 14.11 7.52
CA ILE A 348 28.16 15.22 7.13
C ILE A 348 28.96 16.49 6.77
N SER A 349 30.29 16.45 6.88
CA SER A 349 31.21 17.53 6.56
C SER A 349 31.17 17.94 5.07
N ASP A 350 30.92 17.01 4.15
CA ASP A 350 30.77 17.32 2.72
C ASP A 350 29.31 17.60 2.33
N LYS A 351 29.04 18.84 1.86
CA LYS A 351 27.71 19.30 1.43
C LYS A 351 27.30 18.71 0.08
N VAL A 352 26.98 17.42 0.05
CA VAL A 352 26.47 16.74 -1.15
C VAL A 352 24.96 16.97 -1.27
N THR A 353 24.50 17.35 -2.46
CA THR A 353 23.07 17.53 -2.76
C THR A 353 22.63 16.66 -3.92
N ILE A 354 21.35 16.28 -3.92
CA ILE A 354 20.65 15.69 -5.04
C ILE A 354 19.79 16.77 -5.70
N ALA A 355 19.91 16.90 -7.03
CA ALA A 355 19.14 17.84 -7.84
C ALA A 355 19.03 17.36 -9.29
N ALA A 356 18.17 18.01 -10.09
CA ALA A 356 18.05 17.71 -11.51
C ALA A 356 19.34 18.03 -12.27
N LEU A 357 19.70 17.21 -13.26
CA LEU A 357 20.80 17.47 -14.18
C LEU A 357 20.64 18.80 -14.91
N GLY A 358 19.40 19.22 -15.15
CA GLY A 358 19.07 20.59 -15.55
C GLY A 358 19.76 20.97 -16.86
N LYS A 359 20.52 22.07 -16.88
CA LYS A 359 21.24 22.57 -18.07
C LYS A 359 22.55 21.82 -18.35
N SER A 360 23.09 21.07 -17.39
CA SER A 360 24.36 20.33 -17.53
C SER A 360 24.24 19.13 -18.46
N TYR A 361 23.02 18.76 -18.89
CA TYR A 361 22.79 17.73 -19.91
C TYR A 361 23.60 17.92 -21.20
N LYS A 362 23.98 19.17 -21.54
CA LYS A 362 24.76 19.47 -22.74
C LYS A 362 26.11 18.75 -22.78
N GLN A 363 26.65 18.38 -21.62
CA GLN A 363 27.89 17.60 -21.51
C GLN A 363 27.69 16.14 -21.95
N PHE A 364 26.43 15.68 -22.02
CA PHE A 364 26.06 14.28 -22.20
C PHE A 364 25.11 14.04 -23.39
N SER A 365 24.76 15.08 -24.15
CA SER A 365 23.78 15.00 -25.25
C SER A 365 24.18 14.08 -26.40
N CYS A 366 25.45 13.67 -26.46
CA CYS A 366 26.00 12.79 -27.49
C CYS A 366 26.25 11.34 -27.01
N ARG A 367 26.10 11.05 -25.71
CA ARG A 367 26.51 9.76 -25.12
C ARG A 367 25.38 8.78 -24.90
N GLU A 368 24.12 9.24 -24.88
CA GLU A 368 22.98 8.35 -24.69
C GLU A 368 21.83 8.61 -25.66
N GLY A 369 21.18 7.53 -26.10
CA GLY A 369 19.96 7.55 -26.92
C GLY A 369 18.76 8.24 -26.26
N LEU A 370 18.89 8.76 -25.04
CA LEU A 370 17.84 9.47 -24.31
C LEU A 370 17.57 10.89 -24.85
N PRO A 371 16.31 11.22 -25.16
CA PRO A 371 15.92 12.58 -25.56
C PRO A 371 16.36 13.65 -24.56
N VAL A 372 16.72 14.84 -25.06
CA VAL A 372 17.14 16.00 -24.24
C VAL A 372 16.12 16.35 -23.15
N CYS A 373 14.83 16.18 -23.42
CA CYS A 373 13.78 16.44 -22.45
C CYS A 373 13.85 15.50 -21.23
N ILE A 374 14.31 14.26 -21.39
CA ILE A 374 14.54 13.31 -20.31
C ILE A 374 15.84 13.65 -19.57
N LEU A 375 16.92 13.93 -20.29
CA LEU A 375 18.20 14.26 -19.67
C LEU A 375 18.08 15.43 -18.68
N LYS A 376 17.26 16.44 -18.98
CA LYS A 376 17.01 17.58 -18.09
C LYS A 376 16.38 17.19 -16.76
N THR A 377 15.64 16.08 -16.70
CA THR A 377 14.90 15.64 -15.51
C THR A 377 15.67 14.62 -14.67
N LEU A 378 16.79 14.09 -15.18
CA LEU A 378 17.55 13.05 -14.48
C LEU A 378 18.07 13.57 -13.13
N PRO A 379 17.98 12.77 -12.06
CA PRO A 379 18.60 13.12 -10.79
C PRO A 379 20.12 12.95 -10.88
N ALA A 380 20.84 13.85 -10.22
CA ALA A 380 22.29 13.85 -10.15
C ALA A 380 22.78 14.28 -8.77
N PHE A 381 23.98 13.83 -8.40
CA PHE A 381 24.68 14.26 -7.20
C PHE A 381 25.58 15.45 -7.50
N TRP A 382 25.60 16.41 -6.59
CA TRP A 382 26.31 17.67 -6.72
C TRP A 382 27.05 18.01 -5.44
N HIS A 383 28.20 18.66 -5.58
CA HIS A 383 28.93 19.26 -4.47
C HIS A 383 29.44 20.64 -4.89
N ASN A 384 29.00 21.69 -4.20
CA ASN A 384 29.34 23.08 -4.52
C ASN A 384 29.20 23.39 -6.03
N ASP A 385 28.04 23.07 -6.61
CA ASP A 385 27.69 23.21 -8.04
C ASP A 385 28.52 22.38 -9.04
N LYS A 386 29.46 21.56 -8.56
CA LYS A 386 30.15 20.56 -9.38
C LYS A 386 29.34 19.27 -9.43
N LEU A 387 29.20 18.72 -10.63
CA LEU A 387 28.53 17.44 -10.86
C LEU A 387 29.44 16.30 -10.38
N LEU A 388 28.97 15.51 -9.43
CA LEU A 388 29.70 14.36 -8.89
C LEU A 388 29.33 13.06 -9.60
N ALA A 389 28.03 12.82 -9.80
CA ALA A 389 27.56 11.60 -10.43
C ALA A 389 26.18 11.76 -11.06
N VAL A 390 25.95 11.02 -12.15
CA VAL A 390 24.64 10.79 -12.76
C VAL A 390 24.48 9.26 -12.90
N PRO A 391 24.04 8.56 -11.86
CA PRO A 391 24.03 7.09 -11.83
C PRO A 391 23.26 6.44 -12.99
N HIS A 392 22.14 7.04 -13.38
CA HIS A 392 21.33 6.59 -14.53
C HIS A 392 22.07 6.63 -15.87
N LEU A 393 23.13 7.43 -15.99
CA LEU A 393 24.00 7.50 -17.16
C LEU A 393 25.33 6.75 -16.96
N GLY A 394 25.52 6.11 -15.80
CA GLY A 394 26.78 5.47 -15.41
C GLY A 394 27.95 6.45 -15.23
N ILE A 395 27.67 7.72 -14.92
CA ILE A 395 28.68 8.78 -14.85
C ILE A 395 29.06 9.04 -13.39
N TYR A 396 30.35 8.95 -13.10
CA TYR A 396 30.93 9.17 -11.77
C TYR A 396 32.21 9.99 -11.92
N SER A 397 32.43 10.94 -11.01
CA SER A 397 33.60 11.81 -11.03
C SER A 397 34.88 11.10 -10.56
N ASP A 398 34.76 10.16 -9.62
CA ASP A 398 35.85 9.32 -9.12
C ASP A 398 35.30 8.03 -8.46
N GLU A 399 36.19 7.15 -7.99
CA GLU A 399 35.84 5.86 -7.38
C GLU A 399 35.09 6.00 -6.04
N SER A 400 35.23 7.12 -5.32
CA SER A 400 34.60 7.30 -4.00
C SER A 400 33.07 7.42 -4.07
N VAL A 401 32.54 7.87 -5.21
CA VAL A 401 31.11 8.04 -5.45
C VAL A 401 30.50 6.92 -6.30
N LYS A 402 31.28 5.89 -6.65
CA LYS A 402 30.86 4.82 -7.57
C LYS A 402 29.81 3.88 -7.00
N GLU A 403 29.75 3.76 -5.68
CA GLU A 403 28.72 3.01 -4.96
C GLU A 403 27.43 3.83 -4.77
N TRP A 404 27.40 5.11 -5.16
CA TRP A 404 26.23 5.95 -4.99
C TRP A 404 25.26 5.71 -6.15
N ASP A 405 24.00 5.47 -5.81
CA ASP A 405 22.95 5.19 -6.77
C ASP A 405 21.68 5.99 -6.45
N ILE A 406 20.83 6.13 -7.45
CA ILE A 406 19.54 6.80 -7.34
C ILE A 406 18.51 5.90 -7.99
N VAL A 407 17.59 5.36 -7.20
CA VAL A 407 16.57 4.44 -7.71
C VAL A 407 15.24 5.16 -7.85
N PHE A 408 14.59 4.99 -9.00
CA PHE A 408 13.22 5.44 -9.19
C PHE A 408 12.24 4.60 -8.38
N GLN A 409 11.69 5.23 -7.36
CA GLN A 409 10.73 4.68 -6.42
C GLN A 409 9.61 5.71 -6.18
N PRO A 410 8.66 5.81 -7.11
CA PRO A 410 7.54 6.73 -6.99
C PRO A 410 6.64 6.36 -5.80
N ARG A 411 6.11 7.37 -5.13
CA ARG A 411 5.23 7.19 -3.96
C ARG A 411 3.96 6.39 -4.25
N GLN A 412 3.48 6.45 -5.49
CA GLN A 412 2.26 5.80 -5.95
C GLN A 412 2.58 4.83 -7.08
N SER A 413 2.12 3.59 -6.95
CA SER A 413 2.21 2.60 -8.00
C SER A 413 1.23 2.90 -9.15
N LEU A 414 1.58 2.42 -10.35
CA LEU A 414 0.73 2.46 -11.53
C LEU A 414 -0.48 1.53 -11.39
N THR A 415 -0.29 0.36 -10.80
CA THR A 415 -1.38 -0.58 -10.46
C THR A 415 -1.59 -0.64 -8.95
N GLN A 416 -2.78 -1.07 -8.52
CA GLN A 416 -3.02 -1.38 -7.10
C GLN A 416 -2.20 -2.59 -6.61
N SER A 417 -1.73 -3.43 -7.53
CA SER A 417 -0.84 -4.57 -7.27
C SER A 417 0.66 -4.21 -7.20
N HIS A 418 1.00 -2.92 -7.12
CA HIS A 418 2.40 -2.46 -7.01
C HIS A 418 3.34 -2.84 -8.18
N LEU A 419 2.79 -3.14 -9.36
CA LEU A 419 3.59 -3.44 -10.55
C LEU A 419 4.21 -2.15 -11.12
N PHE A 420 5.54 -2.09 -11.05
CA PHE A 420 6.35 -1.18 -11.86
C PHE A 420 6.83 -1.99 -13.07
N SER A 421 6.13 -1.86 -14.21
CA SER A 421 6.54 -2.52 -15.46
C SER A 421 7.98 -2.09 -15.80
N THR A 422 8.90 -3.06 -15.74
CA THR A 422 10.31 -2.94 -16.14
C THR A 422 10.61 -4.01 -17.17
N THR A 423 10.11 -3.85 -18.40
CA THR A 423 10.59 -4.65 -19.53
C THR A 423 11.76 -3.95 -20.21
N LYS A 424 12.94 -4.58 -20.21
CA LYS A 424 14.04 -4.21 -21.10
C LYS A 424 13.51 -4.27 -22.54
N LEU A 425 13.60 -3.17 -23.28
CA LEU A 425 13.49 -3.24 -24.74
C LEU A 425 14.72 -4.00 -25.25
N ALA A 426 14.46 -5.00 -26.11
CA ALA A 426 15.48 -5.64 -26.94
C ALA A 426 16.04 -4.65 -27.96
#